data_AF-A0A151UGB0-F1
#
_entry.id   AF-A0A151UGB0-F1
#
_cell.length_a   1.000
_cell.length_b   1.000
_cell.length_c   1.000
_cell.angle_alpha   90.00
_cell.angle_beta   90.00
_cell.angle_gamma   90.00
#
_symmetry.space_group_name_H-M   'P 1'
#
loop_
_entity.id
_entity.type
_entity.pdbx_description
1 polymer ?
#
loop_
_entity_poly.entity_id
_entity_poly.type
_entity_poly.pdbx_seq_one_letter_code
_entity_poly.pdbx_strand_id
1 'polypeptide(L)'
;MKEKLNNGEASNEKPIGSVVWEGDVYSQVLGAERSGYVRGLGLGPTPSLLWGSKSSIGSTFADNISNEVVQRLEQEVKMLKEIKEKHDEEMNLMKQNQDKLLSELSFIRKFMYKHFPMELSMPQKFNGSSFGQV
;
A
#
# COMPACT_ATOMS: atom_id res chain seq x y z
N MET A 1 -5.90 -84.21 28.96
CA MET A 1 -4.46 -84.37 28.70
C MET A 1 -4.06 -83.43 27.57
N LYS A 2 -3.07 -82.59 27.86
CA LYS A 2 -2.17 -81.87 26.94
C LYS A 2 -2.75 -80.67 26.17
N GLU A 3 -2.68 -79.52 26.84
CA GLU A 3 -2.28 -78.26 26.21
C GLU A 3 -1.08 -78.49 25.28
N LYS A 4 -1.14 -77.91 24.09
CA LYS A 4 0.05 -77.58 23.30
C LYS A 4 0.04 -76.09 23.05
N LEU A 5 0.70 -75.37 23.96
CA LEU A 5 1.29 -74.07 23.73
C LEU A 5 2.37 -74.25 22.65
N ASN A 6 2.09 -73.81 21.43
CA ASN A 6 3.13 -73.61 20.42
C ASN A 6 3.43 -72.12 20.35
N ASN A 7 4.39 -71.71 21.19
CA ASN A 7 5.15 -70.50 21.00
C ASN A 7 6.21 -70.80 19.93
N GLY A 8 5.90 -70.44 18.68
CA GLY A 8 6.82 -70.50 17.55
C GLY A 8 7.13 -69.09 17.09
N GLU A 9 8.19 -68.53 17.67
CA GLU A 9 9.11 -67.55 17.06
C GLU A 9 8.50 -66.23 16.54
N ALA A 10 8.57 -65.23 17.42
CA ALA A 10 8.77 -63.85 17.01
C ALA A 10 10.09 -63.73 16.24
N SER A 11 10.03 -63.84 14.91
CA SER A 11 11.13 -63.47 14.03
C SER A 11 10.58 -63.12 12.65
N ASN A 12 9.99 -61.94 12.55
CA ASN A 12 10.08 -61.18 11.31
C ASN A 12 10.82 -59.91 11.67
N GLU A 13 12.15 -60.00 11.64
CA GLU A 13 13.02 -58.84 11.54
C GLU A 13 12.53 -58.02 10.35
N LYS A 14 11.77 -56.98 10.68
CA LYS A 14 11.21 -56.07 9.71
C LYS A 14 12.39 -55.38 9.03
N PRO A 15 12.60 -55.52 7.70
CA PRO A 15 13.72 -54.87 7.06
C PRO A 15 13.62 -53.38 7.35
N ILE A 16 14.74 -52.78 7.78
CA ILE A 16 14.85 -51.34 8.02
C ILE A 16 14.33 -50.63 6.77
N GLY A 17 13.13 -50.05 6.87
CA GLY A 17 12.42 -49.41 5.76
C GLY A 17 11.03 -49.96 5.44
N SER A 18 10.54 -51.05 6.04
CA SER A 18 9.19 -51.52 5.69
C SER A 18 8.07 -50.82 6.46
N VAL A 19 7.07 -50.40 5.70
CA VAL A 19 5.98 -49.52 6.14
C VAL A 19 5.03 -50.29 7.06
N VAL A 20 4.46 -49.64 8.07
CA VAL A 20 3.62 -50.30 9.12
C VAL A 20 2.36 -50.96 8.56
N TRP A 21 1.84 -50.47 7.44
CA TRP A 21 0.61 -50.92 6.78
C TRP A 21 0.86 -51.82 5.55
N GLU A 22 2.12 -52.11 5.20
CA GLU A 22 2.44 -53.05 4.12
C GLU A 22 1.99 -54.46 4.50
N GLY A 23 1.02 -55.03 3.75
CA GLY A 23 0.47 -56.37 4.00
C GLY A 23 -0.83 -56.40 4.79
N ASP A 24 -1.45 -55.25 5.09
CA ASP A 24 -2.80 -55.21 5.66
C ASP A 24 -3.90 -55.48 4.60
N VAL A 25 -5.14 -55.74 5.05
CA VAL A 25 -6.27 -56.03 4.16
C VAL A 25 -6.52 -54.90 3.16
N TYR A 26 -6.27 -53.66 3.57
CA TYR A 26 -6.48 -52.48 2.71
C TYR A 26 -5.42 -52.34 1.63
N SER A 27 -4.19 -52.79 1.87
CA SER A 27 -3.09 -52.82 0.89
C SER A 27 -3.33 -53.86 -0.19
N GLN A 28 -3.99 -54.97 0.13
CA GLN A 28 -4.37 -55.99 -0.85
C GLN A 28 -5.48 -55.50 -1.81
N VAL A 29 -6.44 -54.73 -1.30
CA VAL A 29 -7.57 -54.24 -2.09
C VAL A 29 -7.25 -52.95 -2.85
N LEU A 30 -6.57 -51.99 -2.20
CA LEU A 30 -6.29 -50.67 -2.77
C LEU A 30 -4.88 -50.53 -3.34
N GLY A 31 -4.01 -51.53 -3.12
CA GLY A 31 -2.61 -51.52 -3.53
C GLY A 31 -1.69 -50.76 -2.57
N ALA A 32 -0.41 -50.71 -2.95
CA ALA A 32 0.64 -49.98 -2.24
C ALA A 32 0.40 -48.46 -2.27
N GLU A 33 0.78 -47.76 -1.19
CA GLU A 33 0.64 -46.31 -1.13
C GLU A 33 1.68 -45.58 -1.99
N ARG A 34 1.29 -44.44 -2.56
CA ARG A 34 2.21 -43.59 -3.32
C ARG A 34 3.13 -42.85 -2.33
N SER A 35 4.38 -42.58 -2.75
CA SER A 35 5.33 -41.82 -1.95
C SER A 35 4.72 -40.52 -1.42
N GLY A 36 4.73 -40.34 -0.10
CA GLY A 36 4.18 -39.17 0.60
C GLY A 36 2.69 -39.25 0.95
N TYR A 37 2.00 -40.35 0.62
CA TYR A 37 0.60 -40.58 1.01
C TYR A 37 0.54 -41.62 2.12
N VAL A 38 -0.15 -41.30 3.21
CA VAL A 38 -0.41 -42.25 4.31
C VAL A 38 -1.91 -42.26 4.64
N ARG A 39 -2.59 -43.38 4.38
CA ARG A 39 -4.00 -43.58 4.75
C ARG A 39 -4.16 -43.47 6.27
N GLY A 40 -5.20 -42.76 6.69
CA GLY A 40 -5.53 -42.61 8.11
C GLY A 40 -4.82 -41.47 8.85
N LEU A 41 -3.79 -40.84 8.27
CA LEU A 41 -3.10 -39.69 8.90
C LEU A 41 -3.68 -38.31 8.52
N GLY A 42 -4.79 -38.26 7.78
CA GLY A 42 -5.57 -37.02 7.61
C GLY A 42 -4.84 -35.88 6.90
N LEU A 43 -3.81 -36.16 6.10
CA LEU A 43 -3.14 -35.17 5.26
C LEU A 43 -3.37 -35.54 3.79
N GLY A 44 -4.09 -34.67 3.08
CA GLY A 44 -4.43 -34.81 1.67
C GLY A 44 -3.21 -34.70 0.74
N PRO A 45 -3.41 -34.80 -0.59
CA PRO A 45 -2.31 -34.85 -1.55
C PRO A 45 -1.32 -33.73 -1.36
N THR A 46 -0.03 -34.09 -1.27
CA THR A 46 1.08 -33.14 -1.28
C THR A 46 0.91 -32.23 -2.51
N PRO A 47 0.85 -30.89 -2.34
CA PRO A 47 0.46 -29.96 -3.40
C PRO A 47 1.39 -30.00 -4.62
N SER A 48 2.58 -30.59 -4.53
CA SER A 48 3.49 -30.82 -5.66
C SER A 48 2.89 -31.68 -6.78
N LEU A 49 1.83 -32.47 -6.51
CA LEU A 49 1.15 -33.28 -7.52
C LEU A 49 -0.02 -32.53 -8.20
N LEU A 50 -0.63 -31.55 -7.52
CA LEU A 50 -1.73 -30.73 -8.06
C LEU A 50 -1.21 -29.46 -8.76
N TRP A 51 -0.15 -28.87 -8.21
CA TRP A 51 0.59 -27.75 -8.78
C TRP A 51 1.97 -28.23 -9.21
N GLY A 52 2.03 -28.95 -10.33
CA GLY A 52 3.29 -29.25 -10.99
C GLY A 52 4.16 -27.99 -11.14
N SER A 53 5.47 -28.17 -11.29
CA SER A 53 6.55 -27.15 -11.20
C SER A 53 6.48 -25.98 -12.21
N LYS A 54 5.32 -25.65 -12.76
CA LYS A 54 5.07 -24.53 -13.66
C LYS A 54 4.16 -23.50 -12.98
N SER A 55 4.60 -22.93 -11.86
CA SER A 55 4.10 -21.62 -11.44
C SER A 55 4.79 -20.53 -12.28
N SER A 56 4.50 -20.49 -13.57
CA SER A 56 4.60 -19.23 -14.30
C SER A 56 3.22 -18.58 -14.16
N ILE A 57 2.95 -18.00 -12.99
CA ILE A 57 1.86 -17.03 -12.88
C ILE A 57 2.20 -15.93 -13.89
N GLY A 58 1.39 -15.78 -14.93
CA GLY A 58 1.72 -14.97 -16.09
C GLY A 58 2.01 -13.52 -15.70
N SER A 59 3.22 -13.03 -15.99
CA SER A 59 3.59 -11.62 -15.79
C SER A 59 2.79 -10.69 -16.70
N THR A 60 2.23 -11.21 -17.80
CA THR A 60 1.58 -10.43 -18.85
C THR A 60 0.34 -9.64 -18.41
N PHE A 61 -0.37 -10.08 -17.36
CA PHE A 61 -1.51 -9.34 -16.80
C PHE A 61 -1.10 -8.25 -15.78
N ALA A 62 0.01 -8.44 -15.07
CA ALA A 62 0.53 -7.43 -14.15
C ALA A 62 1.16 -6.25 -14.92
N ASP A 63 1.87 -6.57 -16.02
CA ASP A 63 2.55 -5.57 -16.85
C ASP A 63 1.55 -4.58 -17.50
N ASN A 64 0.37 -5.06 -17.93
CA ASN A 64 -0.69 -4.24 -18.55
C ASN A 64 -1.60 -3.46 -17.57
N ILE A 65 -1.50 -3.71 -16.27
CA ILE A 65 -2.14 -2.83 -15.26
C ILE A 65 -1.14 -1.76 -14.82
N SER A 66 0.14 -2.14 -14.74
CA SER A 66 1.21 -1.23 -14.35
C SER A 66 1.40 -0.07 -15.34
N ASN A 67 1.28 -0.32 -16.65
CA ASN A 67 1.42 0.72 -17.68
C ASN A 67 0.27 1.76 -17.66
N GLU A 68 -0.98 1.34 -17.46
CA GLU A 68 -2.13 2.24 -17.39
C GLU A 68 -2.07 3.15 -16.17
N VAL A 69 -1.66 2.60 -15.01
CA VAL A 69 -1.49 3.37 -13.78
C VAL A 69 -0.34 4.36 -13.92
N VAL A 70 0.78 3.95 -14.51
CA VAL A 70 1.92 4.84 -14.78
C VAL A 70 1.52 5.99 -15.71
N GLN A 71 0.81 5.72 -16.80
CA GLN A 71 0.34 6.77 -17.72
C GLN A 71 -0.61 7.77 -17.06
N ARG A 72 -1.53 7.31 -16.21
CA ARG A 72 -2.42 8.20 -15.44
C ARG A 72 -1.64 9.09 -14.48
N LEU A 73 -0.70 8.53 -13.75
CA LEU A 73 0.15 9.29 -12.83
C LEU A 73 1.01 10.31 -13.58
N GLU A 74 1.57 9.96 -14.73
CA GLU A 74 2.32 10.89 -15.58
C GLU A 74 1.45 12.06 -16.07
N GLN A 75 0.20 11.80 -16.45
CA GLN A 75 -0.77 12.83 -16.83
C GLN A 75 -1.11 13.75 -15.66
N GLU A 76 -1.37 13.19 -14.48
CA GLU A 76 -1.63 13.97 -13.27
C GLU A 76 -0.45 14.86 -12.88
N VAL A 77 0.78 14.32 -12.91
CA VAL A 77 2.00 15.09 -12.64
C VAL A 77 2.16 16.23 -13.64
N LYS A 78 1.87 15.97 -14.92
CA LYS A 78 1.92 17.02 -15.96
C LYS A 78 0.91 18.13 -15.68
N MET A 79 -0.35 17.79 -15.40
CA MET A 79 -1.39 18.77 -15.09
C MET A 79 -1.05 19.57 -13.83
N LEU A 80 -0.56 18.91 -12.78
CA LEU A 80 -0.14 19.58 -11.54
C LEU A 80 0.98 20.57 -11.79
N LYS A 81 1.93 20.24 -12.67
CA LYS A 81 3.02 21.15 -13.05
C LYS A 81 2.48 22.39 -13.77
N GLU A 82 1.56 22.22 -14.72
CA GLU A 82 0.94 23.33 -15.45
C GLU A 82 0.12 24.24 -14.52
N ILE A 83 -0.63 23.66 -13.58
CA ILE A 83 -1.40 24.43 -12.57
C ILE A 83 -0.45 25.22 -11.67
N LYS A 84 0.64 24.59 -11.23
CA LYS A 84 1.64 25.26 -10.39
C LYS A 84 2.28 26.44 -11.11
N GLU A 85 2.66 26.26 -12.38
CA GLU A 85 3.25 27.32 -13.19
C GLU A 85 2.30 28.52 -13.35
N LYS A 86 1.03 28.26 -13.69
CA LYS A 86 0.01 29.33 -13.76
C LYS A 86 -0.19 30.04 -12.43
N HIS A 87 -0.18 29.29 -11.33
CA HIS A 87 -0.32 29.88 -10.01
C HIS A 87 0.88 30.77 -9.64
N ASP A 88 2.09 30.34 -9.96
CA ASP A 88 3.31 31.13 -9.76
C ASP A 88 3.28 32.42 -10.61
N GLU A 89 2.80 32.35 -11.85
CA GLU A 89 2.59 33.53 -12.72
C GLU A 89 1.57 34.52 -12.12
N GLU A 90 0.43 34.03 -11.65
CA GLU A 90 -0.61 34.86 -11.04
C GLU A 90 -0.10 35.54 -9.76
N MET A 91 0.62 34.80 -8.92
CA MET A 91 1.24 35.34 -7.70
C MET A 91 2.26 36.44 -8.01
N ASN A 92 3.07 36.26 -9.07
CA ASN A 92 4.01 37.28 -9.52
C ASN A 92 3.29 38.55 -10.02
N LEU A 93 2.21 38.40 -10.79
CA LEU A 93 1.41 39.54 -11.26
C LEU A 93 0.77 40.29 -10.10
N MET A 94 0.19 39.57 -9.12
CA MET A 94 -0.40 40.18 -7.94
C MET A 94 0.64 40.96 -7.13
N LYS A 95 1.85 40.41 -6.97
CA LYS A 95 2.95 41.09 -6.29
C LYS A 95 3.35 42.38 -6.99
N GLN A 96 3.53 42.35 -8.32
CA GLN A 96 3.84 43.55 -9.09
C GLN A 96 2.76 44.62 -8.96
N ASN A 97 1.48 44.21 -8.95
CA ASN A 97 0.37 45.12 -8.78
C ASN A 97 0.36 45.76 -7.37
N GLN A 98 0.68 44.99 -6.32
CA GLN A 98 0.83 45.51 -4.96
C GLN A 98 2.00 46.50 -4.87
N ASP A 99 3.15 46.17 -5.46
CA ASP A 99 4.33 47.05 -5.48
C ASP A 99 4.03 48.37 -6.20
N LYS A 100 3.32 48.30 -7.33
CA LYS A 100 2.85 49.49 -8.07
C LYS A 100 1.92 50.34 -7.20
N LEU A 101 0.89 49.75 -6.59
CA LEU A 101 -0.03 50.45 -5.70
C LEU A 101 0.71 51.16 -4.56
N LEU A 102 1.66 50.48 -3.92
CA LEU A 102 2.46 51.05 -2.84
C LEU A 102 3.34 52.22 -3.33
N SER A 103 3.91 52.12 -4.53
CA SER A 103 4.71 53.20 -5.12
C SER A 103 3.87 54.46 -5.42
N GLU A 104 2.65 54.29 -5.92
CA GLU A 104 1.70 55.38 -6.18
C GLU A 104 1.26 56.04 -4.88
N LEU A 105 0.92 55.25 -3.86
CA LEU A 105 0.56 55.76 -2.53
C LEU A 105 1.72 56.53 -1.89
N SER A 106 2.95 56.04 -2.04
CA SER A 106 4.15 56.73 -1.57
C SER A 106 4.37 58.04 -2.32
N PHE A 107 4.14 58.06 -3.63
CA PHE A 107 4.22 59.27 -4.44
C PHE A 107 3.19 60.32 -3.98
N ILE A 108 1.92 59.92 -3.85
CA ILE A 108 0.84 60.78 -3.36
C ILE A 108 1.18 61.31 -1.97
N ARG A 109 1.61 60.44 -1.04
CA ARG A 109 2.01 60.84 0.30
C ARG A 109 3.10 61.92 0.26
N LYS A 110 4.16 61.72 -0.52
CA LYS A 110 5.26 62.68 -0.66
C LYS A 110 4.82 63.99 -1.30
N PHE A 111 3.97 63.91 -2.33
CA PHE A 111 3.40 65.07 -3.00
C PHE A 111 2.57 65.92 -2.03
N MET A 112 1.70 65.27 -1.25
CA MET A 112 0.86 65.93 -0.25
C MET A 112 1.71 66.65 0.80
N TYR A 113 2.73 65.99 1.37
CA TYR A 113 3.62 66.65 2.34
C TYR A 113 4.35 67.87 1.78
N LYS A 114 4.71 67.85 0.50
CA LYS A 114 5.46 68.94 -0.13
C LYS A 114 4.57 70.16 -0.43
N HIS A 115 3.35 69.94 -0.90
CA HIS A 115 2.47 71.01 -1.41
C HIS A 115 1.38 71.43 -0.43
N PHE A 116 1.01 70.54 0.48
CA PHE A 116 -0.01 70.74 1.50
C PHE A 116 0.55 70.24 2.83
N PRO A 117 1.47 71.00 3.46
CA PRO A 117 1.96 70.70 4.80
C PRO A 117 0.80 70.92 5.80
N MET A 118 -0.12 69.97 5.82
CA MET A 118 -1.27 69.95 6.67
C MET A 118 -0.86 69.08 7.87
N GLU A 119 -0.85 69.70 9.05
CA GLU A 119 -0.68 69.04 10.34
C GLU A 119 -1.59 67.80 10.36
N LEU A 120 -1.01 66.62 10.13
CA LEU A 120 -1.74 65.35 10.21
C LEU A 120 -2.08 65.14 11.67
N SER A 121 -3.26 65.63 12.06
CA SER A 121 -3.97 65.17 13.24
C SER A 121 -3.99 63.64 13.18
N MET A 122 -3.13 63.02 13.98
CA MET A 122 -3.09 61.58 14.17
C MET A 122 -4.49 61.12 14.57
N PRO A 123 -5.00 60.00 14.04
CA PRO A 123 -6.30 59.50 14.47
C PRO A 123 -6.26 59.31 15.98
N GLN A 124 -7.06 60.11 16.67
CA GLN A 124 -7.23 60.04 18.11
C GLN A 124 -7.67 58.61 18.43
N LYS A 125 -6.89 57.89 19.23
CA LYS A 125 -7.22 56.54 19.66
C LYS A 125 -8.61 56.58 20.29
N PHE A 126 -9.61 56.03 19.61
CA PHE A 126 -10.91 55.78 20.21
C PHE A 126 -10.68 54.73 21.30
N ASN A 127 -10.60 55.18 22.54
CA ASN A 127 -10.63 54.29 23.68
C ASN A 127 -11.98 53.56 23.62
N GLY A 128 -11.92 52.25 23.39
CA GLY A 128 -13.10 51.39 23.31
C GLY A 128 -13.95 51.56 24.56
N SER A 129 -15.12 52.15 24.38
CA SER A 129 -16.17 52.17 25.39
C SER A 129 -17.35 51.36 24.87
N SER A 130 -17.63 50.31 25.64
CA SER A 130 -18.94 49.70 25.82
C SER A 130 -19.56 48.96 24.63
N PHE A 131 -19.26 47.67 24.55
CA PHE A 131 -20.31 46.66 24.32
C PHE A 131 -20.16 45.54 25.35
N GLY A 132 -20.88 45.69 26.45
CA GLY A 132 -21.08 44.64 27.44
C GLY A 132 -22.37 44.91 28.20
N GLN A 133 -23.26 43.90 28.15
CA GLN A 133 -24.56 43.77 28.86
C GLN A 133 -25.69 44.57 28.19
N VAL A 134 -26.81 43.96 27.77
CA VAL A 134 -27.61 42.87 28.40
C VAL A 134 -28.12 41.90 27.35
#